data_AF-F8F1A6-F1
#
_entry.id   AF-F8F1A6-F1
#
_cell.length_a   1.000
_cell.length_b   1.000
_cell.length_c   1.000
_cell.angle_alpha   90.00
_cell.angle_beta   90.00
_cell.angle_gamma   90.00
#
_symmetry.space_group_name_H-M   'P 1'
#
loop_
_entity.id
_entity.type
_entity.pdbx_description
1 polymer ?
#
loop_
_entity_poly.entity_id
_entity_poly.type
_entity_poly.pdbx_seq_one_letter_code
_entity_poly.pdbx_strand_id
1 'polypeptide(L)'
;MWRIWPTRAVRQGKLYDIPAAPYNWIARHPSINRLPGFYWLAHLAYPDLISRQYLEKRVREFYALFYHTSLGDGNMKRFIR
;
A
#
# COMPACT_ATOMS: atom_id res chain seq x y z
N MET A 1 30.58 -18.21 8.48
CA MET A 1 29.58 -17.21 8.96
C MET A 1 29.28 -16.25 7.81
N TRP A 2 28.12 -16.34 7.17
CA TRP A 2 27.79 -15.46 6.04
C TRP A 2 27.41 -14.07 6.55
N ARG A 3 28.23 -13.06 6.25
CA ARG A 3 27.91 -11.67 6.51
C ARG A 3 27.05 -11.14 5.37
N ILE A 4 25.74 -11.20 5.54
CA ILE A 4 24.78 -10.54 4.64
C ILE A 4 24.93 -9.03 4.79
N TRP A 5 25.54 -8.40 3.79
CA TRP A 5 25.61 -6.95 3.71
C TRP A 5 24.20 -6.40 3.49
N PRO A 6 23.77 -5.37 4.24
CA PRO A 6 22.42 -4.84 4.10
C PRO A 6 22.25 -4.26 2.70
N THR A 7 21.19 -4.70 2.02
CA THR A 7 20.86 -4.24 0.67
C THR A 7 20.60 -2.73 0.68
N ARG A 8 20.63 -2.10 -0.51
CA ARG A 8 20.31 -0.66 -0.64
C ARG A 8 18.94 -0.33 -0.03
N ALA A 9 17.92 -1.18 -0.21
CA ALA A 9 16.59 -0.97 0.34
C ALA A 9 16.59 -0.92 1.88
N VAL A 10 17.32 -1.83 2.53
CA VAL A 10 17.47 -1.84 4.01
C VAL A 10 18.16 -0.56 4.49
N ARG A 11 19.28 -0.19 3.85
CA ARG A 11 20.04 1.01 4.21
C ARG A 11 19.25 2.31 4.01
N GLN A 12 18.29 2.32 3.09
CA GLN A 12 17.45 3.48 2.78
C GLN A 12 16.10 3.45 3.51
N GLY A 13 15.84 2.49 4.40
CA GLY A 13 14.57 2.37 5.10
C GLY A 13 13.37 2.07 4.19
N LYS A 14 13.59 1.58 2.98
CA LYS A 14 12.54 1.25 2.00
C LYS A 14 12.00 -0.16 2.21
N LEU A 15 11.51 -0.43 3.41
CA LEU A 15 10.87 -1.67 3.84
C LEU A 15 9.42 -1.36 4.17
N TYR A 16 8.49 -2.02 3.49
CA TYR A 16 7.06 -1.75 3.60
C TYR A 16 6.28 -3.04 3.81
N ASP A 17 5.38 -3.03 4.80
CA ASP A 17 4.42 -4.09 4.99
C ASP A 17 3.22 -3.88 4.07
N ILE A 18 2.80 -4.94 3.40
CA ILE A 18 1.65 -4.88 2.49
C ILE A 18 0.38 -4.66 3.33
N PRO A 19 -0.46 -3.67 2.99
CA PRO A 19 -1.72 -3.47 3.70
C PRO A 19 -2.64 -4.69 3.51
N ALA A 20 -3.21 -5.17 4.60
CA ALA A 20 -3.85 -6.48 4.63
C ALA A 20 -5.27 -6.54 5.21
N ALA A 21 -5.87 -5.40 5.55
CA ALA A 21 -7.19 -5.36 6.16
C ALA A 21 -8.24 -4.74 5.21
N PRO A 22 -9.37 -5.40 4.94
CA PRO A 22 -9.76 -6.74 5.41
C PRO A 22 -9.03 -7.88 4.67
N TYR A 23 -8.43 -7.59 3.52
CA TYR A 23 -7.70 -8.57 2.72
C TYR A 23 -6.39 -7.99 2.20
N ASN A 24 -5.44 -8.87 1.87
CA ASN A 24 -4.15 -8.49 1.32
C ASN A 24 -4.27 -7.78 -0.04
N TRP A 25 -3.58 -6.64 -0.19
CA TRP A 25 -3.63 -5.85 -1.42
C TRP A 25 -2.77 -6.39 -2.56
N ILE A 26 -1.69 -7.15 -2.34
CA ILE A 26 -0.73 -7.54 -3.41
C ILE A 26 -0.47 -9.03 -3.48
N ALA A 27 -0.29 -9.67 -2.32
CA ALA A 27 0.10 -11.05 -2.17
C ALA A 27 -1.06 -12.01 -2.55
N ARG A 28 -1.07 -13.22 -1.99
CA ARG A 28 -2.08 -14.23 -2.30
C ARG A 28 -3.39 -13.97 -1.55
N HIS A 29 -4.55 -14.24 -2.16
CA HIS A 29 -4.79 -14.74 -3.53
C HIS A 29 -4.99 -13.61 -4.55
N PRO A 30 -4.74 -13.83 -5.87
CA PRO A 30 -5.11 -12.87 -6.89
C PRO A 30 -6.60 -12.50 -6.77
N SER A 31 -6.88 -11.20 -6.60
CA SER A 31 -8.23 -10.69 -6.40
C SER A 31 -8.31 -9.22 -6.78
N ILE A 32 -9.52 -8.66 -6.76
CA ILE A 32 -9.77 -7.25 -7.03
C ILE A 32 -9.05 -6.30 -6.04
N ASN A 33 -8.62 -6.83 -4.89
CA ASN A 33 -7.83 -6.11 -3.88
C ASN A 33 -6.45 -5.66 -4.40
N ARG A 34 -6.01 -6.18 -5.56
CA ARG A 34 -4.85 -5.66 -6.28
C ARG A 34 -5.00 -4.25 -6.79
N LEU A 35 -6.22 -3.77 -7.01
CA LEU A 35 -6.47 -2.42 -7.51
C LEU A 35 -5.91 -1.33 -6.57
N PRO A 36 -6.27 -1.27 -5.27
CA PRO A 36 -5.62 -0.34 -4.33
C PRO A 36 -4.13 -0.65 -4.16
N GLY A 37 -3.74 -1.93 -4.26
CA GLY A 37 -2.34 -2.36 -4.23
C GLY A 37 -1.48 -1.74 -5.33
N PHE A 38 -1.99 -1.62 -6.56
CA PHE A 38 -1.25 -1.00 -7.67
C PHE A 38 -1.01 0.49 -7.44
N TYR A 39 -2.01 1.23 -6.94
CA TYR A 39 -1.81 2.63 -6.57
C TYR A 39 -0.79 2.77 -5.45
N TRP A 40 -0.82 1.88 -4.46
CA TRP A 40 0.14 1.87 -3.36
C TRP A 40 1.57 1.58 -3.84
N LEU A 41 1.77 0.56 -4.66
CA LEU A 41 3.09 0.26 -5.25
C LEU A 41 3.60 1.41 -6.13
N ALA A 42 2.72 2.01 -6.93
CA ALA A 42 3.08 3.14 -7.79
C ALA A 42 3.47 4.38 -6.97
N HIS A 43 2.79 4.66 -5.86
CA HIS A 43 3.18 5.71 -4.92
C HIS A 43 4.57 5.48 -4.32
N LEU A 44 4.89 4.24 -3.94
CA LEU A 44 6.20 3.89 -3.38
C LEU A 44 7.33 3.98 -4.41
N ALA A 45 7.07 3.57 -5.65
CA ALA A 45 8.07 3.53 -6.71
C ALA A 45 8.26 4.89 -7.42
N TYR A 46 7.16 5.64 -7.59
CA TYR A 46 7.09 6.88 -8.36
C TYR A 46 6.25 7.95 -7.62
N PRO A 47 6.72 8.42 -6.45
CA PRO A 47 5.96 9.37 -5.62
C PRO A 47 5.67 10.71 -6.34
N ASP A 48 6.46 11.06 -7.36
CA ASP A 48 6.25 12.26 -8.18
C ASP A 48 5.06 12.13 -9.14
N LEU A 49 4.70 10.89 -9.52
CA LEU A 49 3.57 10.61 -10.40
C LEU A 49 2.27 10.36 -9.61
N ILE A 50 2.40 9.73 -8.45
CA ILE A 50 1.26 9.35 -7.60
C ILE A 50 1.44 9.99 -6.23
N SER A 51 0.74 11.10 -6.00
CA SER A 51 0.71 11.74 -4.70
C SER A 51 0.01 10.89 -3.66
N ARG A 52 0.38 11.07 -2.38
CA ARG A 52 -0.29 10.38 -1.27
C ARG A 52 -1.79 10.67 -1.24
N GLN A 53 -2.19 11.91 -1.50
CA GLN A 53 -3.60 12.32 -1.51
C GLN A 53 -4.38 11.58 -2.61
N TYR A 54 -3.78 11.40 -3.79
CA TYR A 54 -4.40 10.63 -4.86
C TYR A 54 -4.54 9.15 -4.50
N LEU A 55 -3.49 8.54 -3.91
CA LEU A 55 -3.55 7.17 -3.40
C LEU A 55 -4.69 7.01 -2.39
N GLU A 56 -4.74 7.86 -1.36
CA GLU A 56 -5.77 7.76 -0.33
C GLU A 56 -7.18 7.95 -0.90
N LYS A 57 -7.36 8.83 -1.90
CA LYS A 57 -8.63 8.98 -2.61
C LYS A 57 -9.05 7.67 -3.28
N ARG A 58 -8.14 7.02 -4.03
CA ARG A 58 -8.44 5.74 -4.71
C ARG A 58 -8.74 4.61 -3.75
N VAL A 59 -8.06 4.55 -2.60
CA VAL A 59 -8.35 3.58 -1.55
C VAL A 59 -9.73 3.83 -0.95
N ARG A 60 -10.09 5.08 -0.64
CA ARG A 60 -11.44 5.41 -0.12
C ARG A 60 -12.54 5.04 -1.12
N GLU A 61 -12.36 5.36 -2.40
CA GLU A 61 -13.29 4.99 -3.48
C GLU A 61 -13.47 3.47 -3.57
N PHE A 62 -12.37 2.71 -3.51
CA PHE A 62 -12.41 1.25 -3.54
C PHE A 62 -13.19 0.66 -2.36
N TYR A 63 -12.89 1.09 -1.12
CA TYR A 63 -13.57 0.55 0.06
C TYR A 63 -15.04 0.94 0.13
N ALA A 64 -15.39 2.14 -0.35
CA ALA A 64 -16.79 2.56 -0.46
C ALA A 64 -17.55 1.69 -1.48
N LEU A 65 -16.95 1.41 -2.63
CA LEU A 65 -17.61 0.66 -3.71
C LEU A 65 -17.72 -0.85 -3.41
N PHE A 66 -16.62 -1.48 -3.01
CA PHE A 66 -16.55 -2.94 -2.89
C PHE A 66 -16.90 -3.46 -1.49
N TYR A 67 -16.69 -2.65 -0.44
CA TYR A 67 -16.93 -3.05 0.94
C TYR A 67 -17.98 -2.19 1.65
N HIS A 68 -18.61 -1.25 0.95
CA HIS A 68 -19.60 -0.33 1.51
C HIS A 68 -19.12 0.36 2.80
N THR A 69 -17.81 0.62 2.88
CA THR A 69 -17.15 1.11 4.10
C THR A 69 -16.54 2.49 3.86
N SER A 70 -16.90 3.45 4.72
CA SER A 70 -16.27 4.77 4.73
C SER A 70 -14.98 4.74 5.54
N LEU A 71 -13.86 5.15 4.93
CA LEU A 71 -12.57 5.20 5.61
C LEU A 71 -12.19 6.64 5.98
N GLY A 72 -12.00 6.87 7.28
CA GLY A 72 -11.39 8.10 7.81
C GLY A 72 -9.87 8.09 7.79
N ASP A 73 -9.26 9.20 8.20
CA ASP A 73 -7.81 9.42 8.15
C ASP A 73 -7.01 8.48 9.06
N GLY A 74 -7.60 8.04 10.17
CA GLY A 74 -7.01 7.00 11.02
C GLY A 74 -6.77 5.69 10.28
N ASN A 75 -7.67 5.33 9.36
CA ASN A 75 -7.49 4.14 8.51
C ASN A 75 -6.34 4.36 7.51
N MET A 76 -6.24 5.55 6.91
CA MET A 76 -5.16 5.85 5.95
C MET A 76 -3.79 5.82 6.62
N LYS A 77 -3.66 6.36 7.83
CA LYS A 77 -2.41 6.25 8.63
C LYS A 77 -2.05 4.80 8.96
N ARG A 78 -3.06 3.92 9.13
CA ARG A 78 -2.84 2.50 9.39
C ARG A 78 -2.44 1.74 8.13
N PHE A 79 -3.11 1.99 7.01
CA PHE A 79 -2.90 1.26 5.76
C PHE A 79 -1.67 1.76 5.00
N ILE A 80 -1.37 3.06 5.03
CA ILE A 80 -0.28 3.66 4.26
C ILE A 80 0.73 4.23 5.27
N ARG A 81 1.63 3.35 5.70
CA ARG A 81 2.76 3.65 6.59
C ARG A 81 4.02 3.94 5.80
#